data_AF-A0A839FKX6-F1
#
_entry.id   AF-A0A839FKX6-F1
#
_cell.length_a   1.000
_cell.length_b   1.000
_cell.length_c   1.000
_cell.angle_alpha   90.00
_cell.angle_beta   90.00
_cell.angle_gamma   90.00
#
_symmetry.space_group_name_H-M   'P 1'
#
loop_
_entity.id
_entity.type
_entity.pdbx_description
1 polymer ?
#
loop_
_entity_poly.entity_id
_entity_poly.type
_entity_poly.pdbx_seq_one_letter_code
_entity_poly.pdbx_strand_id
1 'polypeptide(L)'
;MAHPVNIIGIVGAGTMGRGIAHLIARSGIKTILHDMQEGMAAKAKATILAEIDQRIARGKSTEGERDACAGNIIIAETLNDLASAQLVVEAIIETLEAKAVLFQSLEAICTPDCLLATNTSSLSVEAIARSIRHPQRFAGLHFFNPAPLMKLVEVIAGSQTETGVTTKLSGLVVALGKTPVEVRDSPGFLVNRCARPFYGEALQLLEDGVADAITIDACLKSSGGFPLGPFELIDLVGTDINLAATKSVWEGFERSPRFKPSPLLEDMKAEGRLGRKTGSGFFTYPRQDNVHSVDSHISTVEALKRQLETRTGVAVHLSDGRTAHELGAANHQPTMVLDRQIGNWRGPVTLAFAQHELRDADIQSIALQAKALGVELHEIADAPGLIFLRVAAMLINEAAFAFDQGLATTTGIDTALKLGLNFRHGPHEMLDTLGLPAVSNTLERCGQIHPSGRYDPCPALTRFVEEKTIQN
;
A
#
# COMPACT_ATOMS: atom_id res chain seq x y z
N MET A 1 24.09 8.28 -18.67
CA MET A 1 23.31 7.64 -19.76
C MET A 1 22.44 8.72 -20.37
N ALA A 2 22.23 8.73 -21.69
CA ALA A 2 21.32 9.70 -22.30
C ALA A 2 19.89 9.46 -21.77
N HIS A 3 19.23 10.50 -21.25
CA HIS A 3 17.84 10.39 -20.82
C HIS A 3 16.94 10.30 -22.06
N PRO A 4 15.86 9.48 -22.02
CA PRO A 4 14.89 9.44 -23.11
C PRO A 4 14.15 10.77 -23.27
N VAL A 5 14.18 11.61 -22.23
CA VAL A 5 13.59 12.94 -22.14
C VAL A 5 14.55 13.88 -21.41
N ASN A 6 14.81 15.06 -21.96
CA ASN A 6 15.77 16.05 -21.46
C ASN A 6 15.14 17.32 -20.89
N ILE A 7 13.87 17.60 -21.23
CA ILE A 7 13.12 18.75 -20.73
C ILE A 7 11.73 18.28 -20.28
N ILE A 8 11.44 18.41 -18.99
CA ILE A 8 10.16 18.01 -18.38
C ILE A 8 9.46 19.23 -17.80
N GLY A 9 8.20 19.44 -18.18
CA GLY A 9 7.31 20.40 -17.54
C GLY A 9 6.58 19.77 -16.36
N ILE A 10 6.49 20.48 -15.24
CA ILE A 10 5.71 20.10 -14.07
C ILE A 10 4.66 21.18 -13.83
N VAL A 11 3.39 20.80 -13.83
CA VAL A 11 2.27 21.73 -13.60
C VAL A 11 1.65 21.45 -12.24
N GLY A 12 1.71 22.46 -11.36
CA GLY A 12 1.36 22.36 -9.94
C GLY A 12 2.62 22.34 -9.07
N ALA A 13 2.74 23.31 -8.15
CA ALA A 13 3.87 23.48 -7.25
C ALA A 13 3.53 23.15 -5.78
N GLY A 14 2.43 22.42 -5.57
CA GLY A 14 2.07 21.82 -4.28
C GLY A 14 3.04 20.72 -3.85
N THR A 15 2.72 19.98 -2.78
CA THR A 15 3.61 18.97 -2.18
C THR A 15 4.14 17.95 -3.18
N MET A 16 3.26 17.36 -4.01
CA MET A 16 3.66 16.35 -4.99
C MET A 16 4.44 16.96 -6.15
N GLY A 17 3.93 18.01 -6.78
CA GLY A 17 4.62 18.66 -7.90
C GLY A 17 6.01 19.18 -7.53
N ARG A 18 6.17 19.78 -6.34
CA ARG A 18 7.49 20.15 -5.79
C ARG A 18 8.41 18.94 -5.62
N GLY A 19 7.89 17.84 -5.05
CA GLY A 19 8.66 16.62 -4.85
C GLY A 19 9.11 15.97 -6.17
N ILE A 20 8.24 15.97 -7.18
CA ILE A 20 8.54 15.45 -8.53
C ILE A 20 9.58 16.35 -9.21
N ALA A 21 9.39 17.68 -9.15
CA ALA A 21 10.34 18.63 -9.71
C ALA A 21 11.73 18.50 -9.08
N HIS A 22 11.82 18.35 -7.75
CA HIS A 22 13.07 18.08 -7.05
C HIS A 22 13.72 16.78 -7.55
N LEU A 23 12.97 15.69 -7.63
CA LEU A 23 13.46 14.39 -8.11
C LEU A 23 14.04 14.49 -9.53
N ILE A 24 13.37 15.18 -10.44
CA ILE A 24 13.80 15.28 -11.83
C ILE A 24 15.01 16.20 -11.98
N ALA A 25 14.97 17.38 -11.34
CA ALA A 25 16.05 18.36 -11.43
C ALA A 25 17.37 17.84 -10.84
N ARG A 26 17.33 17.10 -9.72
CA ARG A 26 18.53 16.48 -9.14
C ARG A 26 19.12 15.37 -10.02
N SER A 27 18.33 14.79 -10.91
CA SER A 27 18.77 13.76 -11.86
C SER A 27 19.40 14.35 -13.12
N GLY A 28 19.58 15.68 -13.20
CA GLY A 28 20.24 16.34 -14.33
C GLY A 28 19.31 16.75 -15.48
N ILE A 29 17.99 16.60 -15.31
CA ILE A 29 17.00 16.89 -16.35
C ILE A 29 16.46 18.31 -16.15
N LYS A 30 16.38 19.09 -17.23
CA LYS A 30 15.79 20.44 -17.18
C LYS A 30 14.32 20.33 -16.82
N THR A 31 13.92 21.03 -15.77
CA THR A 31 12.60 20.94 -15.15
C THR A 31 11.93 22.31 -15.19
N ILE A 32 10.91 22.47 -16.02
CA ILE A 32 10.11 23.69 -16.12
C ILE A 32 8.97 23.58 -15.11
N LEU A 33 8.96 24.39 -14.07
CA LEU A 33 7.96 24.34 -13.00
C LEU A 33 6.98 25.50 -13.15
N HIS A 34 5.69 25.18 -13.24
CA HIS A 34 4.60 26.14 -13.33
C HIS A 34 3.54 25.91 -12.25
N ASP A 35 2.93 26.99 -11.78
CA ASP A 35 1.73 26.97 -10.95
C ASP A 35 0.83 28.15 -11.36
N MET A 36 -0.49 27.98 -11.27
CA MET A 36 -1.44 29.04 -11.60
C MET A 36 -1.35 30.21 -10.62
N GLN A 37 -0.95 29.95 -9.38
CA GLN A 37 -0.75 31.00 -8.39
C GLN A 37 0.63 31.64 -8.55
N GLU A 38 0.64 32.94 -8.84
CA GLU A 38 1.86 33.74 -9.00
C GLU A 38 2.83 33.54 -7.82
N GLY A 39 4.11 33.32 -8.13
CA GLY A 39 5.18 33.12 -7.14
C GLY A 39 5.22 31.73 -6.49
N MET A 40 4.22 30.86 -6.66
CA MET A 40 4.23 29.52 -6.05
C MET A 40 5.33 28.61 -6.59
N ALA A 41 5.59 28.65 -7.90
CA ALA A 41 6.70 27.92 -8.51
C ALA A 41 8.06 28.37 -7.96
N ALA A 42 8.28 29.68 -7.83
CA ALA A 42 9.50 30.25 -7.24
C ALA A 42 9.66 29.84 -5.76
N LYS A 43 8.58 29.89 -4.99
CA LYS A 43 8.55 29.43 -3.59
C LYS A 43 8.86 27.94 -3.46
N ALA A 44 8.33 27.10 -4.36
CA ALA A 44 8.62 25.68 -4.40
C ALA A 44 10.09 25.41 -4.71
N LYS A 45 10.68 26.12 -5.70
CA LYS A 45 12.13 26.06 -5.97
C LYS A 45 12.94 26.46 -4.74
N ALA A 46 12.62 27.57 -4.08
CA ALA A 46 13.32 28.00 -2.87
C ALA A 46 13.25 26.94 -1.75
N THR A 47 12.08 26.30 -1.59
CA THR A 47 11.88 25.22 -0.60
C THR A 47 12.75 24.00 -0.93
N ILE A 48 12.83 23.61 -2.20
CA ILE A 48 13.70 22.49 -2.64
C ILE A 48 15.16 22.78 -2.28
N LEU A 49 15.65 24.00 -2.57
CA LEU A 49 17.03 24.36 -2.27
C LEU A 49 17.30 24.37 -0.76
N ALA A 50 16.36 24.89 0.05
CA ALA A 50 16.45 24.84 1.49
C ALA A 50 16.47 23.39 2.06
N GLU A 51 15.69 22.48 1.47
CA GLU A 51 15.72 21.04 1.83
C GLU A 51 17.09 20.42 1.50
N ILE A 52 17.73 20.81 0.38
CA ILE A 52 19.08 20.38 0.03
C ILE A 52 20.11 20.98 1.00
N ASP A 53 20.00 22.27 1.35
CA ASP A 53 20.86 22.94 2.31
C ASP A 53 20.85 22.22 3.68
N GLN A 54 19.68 21.79 4.14
CA GLN A 54 19.56 20.97 5.36
C GLN A 54 20.25 19.60 5.23
N ARG A 55 20.29 19.01 4.04
CA ARG A 55 21.03 17.77 3.79
C ARG A 55 22.54 18.00 3.73
N ILE A 56 22.99 19.12 3.17
CA ILE A 56 24.41 19.53 3.18
C ILE A 56 24.88 19.70 4.63
N ALA A 57 24.11 20.41 5.45
CA ALA A 57 24.41 20.58 6.88
C ALA A 57 24.50 19.24 7.65
N ARG A 58 23.87 18.18 7.14
CA ARG A 58 23.91 16.81 7.69
C ARG A 58 24.93 15.90 6.99
N GLY A 59 25.75 16.43 6.07
CA GLY A 59 26.74 15.66 5.29
C GLY A 59 26.12 14.67 4.29
N LYS A 60 24.86 14.86 3.88
CA LYS A 60 24.11 13.96 2.99
C LYS A 60 23.92 14.50 1.56
N SER A 61 24.58 15.61 1.23
CA SER A 61 24.56 16.28 -0.08
C SER A 61 25.73 17.28 -0.18
N THR A 62 25.94 17.89 -1.34
CA THR A 62 27.01 18.88 -1.59
C THR A 62 26.49 20.19 -2.18
N GLU A 63 27.27 21.28 -2.07
CA GLU A 63 26.96 22.56 -2.72
C GLU A 63 26.86 22.42 -4.25
N GLY A 64 27.71 21.59 -4.85
CA GLY A 64 27.64 21.30 -6.29
C GLY A 64 26.32 20.64 -6.72
N GLU A 65 25.79 19.71 -5.93
CA GLU A 65 24.48 19.09 -6.19
C GLU A 65 23.34 20.11 -6.08
N ARG A 66 23.42 21.00 -5.08
CA ARG A 66 22.45 22.08 -4.89
C ARG A 66 22.43 23.03 -6.08
N ASP A 67 23.59 23.49 -6.52
CA ASP A 67 23.69 24.46 -7.61
C ASP A 67 23.31 23.83 -8.96
N ALA A 68 23.66 22.56 -9.18
CA ALA A 68 23.17 21.80 -10.33
C ALA A 68 21.65 21.66 -10.33
N CYS A 69 21.04 21.30 -9.20
CA CYS A 69 19.58 21.24 -9.06
C CYS A 69 18.94 22.62 -9.31
N ALA A 70 19.51 23.69 -8.75
CA ALA A 70 19.04 25.05 -8.94
C ALA A 70 19.08 25.50 -10.41
N GLY A 71 20.15 25.13 -11.13
CA GLY A 71 20.33 25.40 -12.56
C GLY A 71 19.38 24.60 -13.46
N ASN A 72 18.92 23.43 -12.99
CA ASN A 72 17.98 22.59 -13.74
C ASN A 72 16.52 23.02 -13.57
N ILE A 73 16.15 23.72 -12.47
CA ILE A 73 14.78 24.20 -12.27
C ILE A 73 14.58 25.56 -12.93
N ILE A 74 13.73 25.61 -13.94
CA ILE A 74 13.31 26.81 -14.66
C ILE A 74 11.90 27.18 -14.17
N ILE A 75 11.68 28.43 -13.79
CA ILE A 75 10.35 28.91 -13.39
C ILE A 75 9.60 29.35 -14.65
N ALA A 76 8.39 28.83 -14.82
CA ALA A 76 7.46 29.21 -15.88
C ALA A 76 6.36 30.12 -15.31
N GLU A 77 6.28 31.34 -15.81
CA GLU A 77 5.25 32.31 -15.44
C GLU A 77 3.92 31.97 -16.11
N THR A 78 3.98 31.35 -17.31
CA THR A 78 2.79 30.96 -18.07
C THR A 78 2.91 29.54 -18.60
N LEU A 79 1.77 28.94 -18.96
CA LEU A 79 1.77 27.64 -19.61
C LEU A 79 2.54 27.62 -20.94
N ASN A 80 2.65 28.77 -21.64
CA ASN A 80 3.40 28.87 -22.90
C ASN A 80 4.89 28.57 -22.75
N ASP A 81 5.45 28.77 -21.54
CA ASP A 81 6.84 28.48 -21.26
C ASP A 81 7.14 26.96 -21.31
N LEU A 82 6.10 26.11 -21.26
CA LEU A 82 6.20 24.66 -21.40
C LEU A 82 6.23 24.18 -22.87
N ALA A 83 6.17 25.06 -23.87
CA ALA A 83 6.14 24.68 -25.29
C ALA A 83 7.31 23.77 -25.72
N SER A 84 8.47 23.92 -25.09
CA SER A 84 9.67 23.12 -25.35
C SER A 84 9.76 21.80 -24.57
N ALA A 85 8.83 21.54 -23.65
CA ALA A 85 8.81 20.32 -22.87
C ALA A 85 8.58 19.10 -23.77
N GLN A 86 9.29 18.02 -23.47
CA GLN A 86 9.15 16.73 -24.15
C GLN A 86 8.22 15.78 -23.38
N LEU A 87 8.04 16.05 -22.09
CA LEU A 87 7.05 15.43 -21.22
C LEU A 87 6.48 16.53 -20.31
N VAL A 88 5.17 16.54 -20.10
CA VAL A 88 4.54 17.33 -19.04
C VAL A 88 3.89 16.40 -18.01
N VAL A 89 4.21 16.59 -16.74
CA VAL A 89 3.59 15.86 -15.61
C VAL A 89 2.69 16.82 -14.83
N GLU A 90 1.41 16.51 -14.79
CA GLU A 90 0.38 17.26 -14.08
C GLU A 90 0.25 16.79 -12.63
N ALA A 91 0.24 17.73 -11.68
CA ALA A 91 0.04 17.51 -10.25
C ALA A 91 -0.74 18.68 -9.60
N ILE A 92 -1.85 19.07 -10.22
CA ILE A 92 -2.78 20.11 -9.76
C ILE A 92 -3.92 19.51 -8.93
N ILE A 93 -4.93 20.34 -8.61
CA ILE A 93 -6.12 19.94 -7.87
C ILE A 93 -6.82 18.72 -8.51
N GLU A 94 -7.33 17.83 -7.65
CA GLU A 94 -7.81 16.51 -8.05
C GLU A 94 -9.28 16.56 -8.54
N THR A 95 -9.52 17.27 -9.65
CA THR A 95 -10.84 17.33 -10.30
C THR A 95 -10.74 17.08 -11.80
N LEU A 96 -11.73 16.38 -12.38
CA LEU A 96 -11.75 16.12 -13.82
C LEU A 96 -11.80 17.40 -14.64
N GLU A 97 -12.58 18.40 -14.23
CA GLU A 97 -12.72 19.68 -14.92
C GLU A 97 -11.39 20.43 -15.01
N ALA A 98 -10.69 20.61 -13.88
CA ALA A 98 -9.43 21.34 -13.87
C ALA A 98 -8.36 20.64 -14.73
N LYS A 99 -8.29 19.31 -14.67
CA LYS A 99 -7.33 18.53 -15.47
C LYS A 99 -7.69 18.58 -16.96
N ALA A 100 -8.97 18.51 -17.31
CA ALA A 100 -9.41 18.63 -18.70
C ALA A 100 -9.02 19.97 -19.33
N VAL A 101 -9.30 21.08 -18.64
CA VAL A 101 -8.91 22.44 -19.09
C VAL A 101 -7.40 22.54 -19.27
N LEU A 102 -6.63 22.00 -18.33
CA LEU A 102 -5.18 22.02 -18.40
C LEU A 102 -4.66 21.22 -19.60
N PHE A 103 -5.09 19.97 -19.79
CA PHE A 103 -4.57 19.13 -20.88
C PHE A 103 -4.96 19.67 -22.26
N GLN A 104 -6.15 20.25 -22.42
CA GLN A 104 -6.54 20.94 -23.66
C GLN A 104 -5.62 22.11 -23.99
N SER A 105 -5.25 22.89 -22.95
CA SER A 105 -4.30 24.01 -23.10
C SER A 105 -2.90 23.51 -23.47
N LEU A 106 -2.42 22.46 -22.79
CA LEU A 106 -1.11 21.86 -23.07
C LEU A 106 -1.02 21.27 -24.48
N GLU A 107 -2.10 20.69 -25.02
CA GLU A 107 -2.11 20.22 -26.42
C GLU A 107 -2.01 21.33 -27.45
N ALA A 108 -2.49 22.53 -27.14
CA ALA A 108 -2.35 23.68 -28.03
C ALA A 108 -0.93 24.29 -27.99
N ILE A 109 -0.21 24.10 -26.88
CA ILE A 109 1.08 24.75 -26.59
C ILE A 109 2.26 23.83 -26.93
N CYS A 110 2.21 22.58 -26.48
CA CYS A 110 3.30 21.63 -26.62
C CYS A 110 3.30 20.97 -28.00
N THR A 111 4.48 20.52 -28.44
CA THR A 111 4.63 19.85 -29.73
C THR A 111 3.80 18.56 -29.82
N PRO A 112 3.48 18.08 -31.03
CA PRO A 112 2.77 16.81 -31.23
C PRO A 112 3.43 15.60 -30.56
N ASP A 113 4.76 15.63 -30.43
CA ASP A 113 5.59 14.56 -29.84
C ASP A 113 5.72 14.66 -28.31
N CYS A 114 5.24 15.74 -27.70
CA CYS A 114 5.31 15.94 -26.25
C CYS A 114 4.39 14.94 -25.54
N LEU A 115 4.95 14.10 -24.67
CA LEU A 115 4.17 13.19 -23.83
C LEU A 115 3.41 13.99 -22.76
N LEU A 116 2.21 13.54 -22.43
CA LEU A 116 1.39 14.14 -21.39
C LEU A 116 1.14 13.09 -20.31
N ALA A 117 1.36 13.45 -19.05
CA ALA A 117 1.15 12.54 -17.94
C ALA A 117 0.45 13.21 -16.76
N THR A 118 -0.35 12.44 -16.02
CA THR A 118 -0.98 12.88 -14.78
C THR A 118 -0.44 12.10 -13.58
N ASN A 119 -0.18 12.78 -12.47
CA ASN A 119 0.11 12.20 -11.16
C ASN A 119 -1.18 11.96 -10.34
N THR A 120 -2.36 11.96 -10.96
CA THR A 120 -3.60 11.64 -10.25
C THR A 120 -3.47 10.33 -9.47
N SER A 121 -4.15 10.25 -8.34
CA SER A 121 -4.13 9.09 -7.43
C SER A 121 -5.49 8.36 -7.37
N SER A 122 -6.52 9.00 -7.90
CA SER A 122 -7.93 8.61 -7.71
C SER A 122 -8.78 8.71 -8.98
N LEU A 123 -8.44 9.61 -9.92
CA LEU A 123 -9.20 9.76 -11.14
C LEU A 123 -8.74 8.74 -12.17
N SER A 124 -9.70 8.20 -12.93
CA SER A 124 -9.43 7.36 -14.08
C SER A 124 -8.62 8.14 -15.12
N VAL A 125 -7.51 7.54 -15.57
CA VAL A 125 -6.69 8.07 -16.65
C VAL A 125 -7.51 8.14 -17.94
N GLU A 126 -8.36 7.15 -18.20
CA GLU A 126 -9.28 7.15 -19.34
C GLU A 126 -10.32 8.27 -19.26
N ALA A 127 -10.86 8.56 -18.08
CA ALA A 127 -11.81 9.66 -17.89
C ALA A 127 -11.17 11.02 -18.23
N ILE A 128 -9.91 11.24 -17.84
CA ILE A 128 -9.16 12.45 -18.21
C ILE A 128 -8.87 12.46 -19.72
N ALA A 129 -8.44 11.32 -20.27
CA ALA A 129 -8.08 11.17 -21.69
C ALA A 129 -9.21 11.55 -22.67
N ARG A 130 -10.49 11.38 -22.28
CA ARG A 130 -11.65 11.77 -23.08
C ARG A 130 -11.70 13.26 -23.44
N SER A 131 -11.03 14.10 -22.67
CA SER A 131 -10.94 15.55 -22.91
C SER A 131 -9.76 15.97 -23.79
N ILE A 132 -8.89 15.02 -24.16
CA ILE A 132 -7.63 15.21 -24.88
C ILE A 132 -7.84 14.80 -26.36
N ARG A 133 -7.36 15.61 -27.31
CA ARG A 133 -7.51 15.36 -28.76
C ARG A 133 -6.60 14.24 -29.26
N HIS A 134 -5.39 14.14 -28.71
CA HIS A 134 -4.39 13.13 -29.03
C HIS A 134 -4.09 12.25 -27.80
N PRO A 135 -5.06 11.47 -27.30
CA PRO A 135 -4.90 10.66 -26.09
C PRO A 135 -3.86 9.53 -26.24
N GLN A 136 -3.38 9.27 -27.45
CA GLN A 136 -2.35 8.27 -27.74
C GLN A 136 -1.03 8.56 -27.01
N ARG A 137 -0.70 9.84 -26.76
CA ARG A 137 0.51 10.27 -26.06
C ARG A 137 0.29 10.56 -24.57
N PHE A 138 -0.90 10.22 -24.04
CA PHE A 138 -1.30 10.48 -22.66
C PHE A 138 -1.25 9.21 -21.80
N ALA A 139 -0.78 9.33 -20.56
CA ALA A 139 -0.71 8.24 -19.59
C ALA A 139 -0.80 8.74 -18.14
N GLY A 140 -0.97 7.83 -17.18
CA GLY A 140 -0.70 8.13 -15.78
C GLY A 140 0.77 7.90 -15.44
N LEU A 141 1.33 8.75 -14.58
CA LEU A 141 2.67 8.64 -14.02
C LEU A 141 2.60 8.98 -12.53
N HIS A 142 2.15 8.01 -11.74
CA HIS A 142 1.78 8.21 -10.34
C HIS A 142 2.96 7.93 -9.41
N PHE A 143 3.48 9.02 -8.83
CA PHE A 143 4.51 9.02 -7.80
C PHE A 143 3.90 8.96 -6.40
N PHE A 144 4.60 8.35 -5.46
CA PHE A 144 4.16 8.23 -4.07
C PHE A 144 4.81 9.29 -3.18
N ASN A 145 4.06 9.85 -2.24
CA ASN A 145 4.55 10.87 -1.31
C ASN A 145 5.46 10.27 -0.23
N PRO A 146 6.66 10.82 0.05
CA PRO A 146 7.37 11.87 -0.70
C PRO A 146 8.10 11.34 -1.94
N ALA A 147 7.86 11.98 -3.10
CA ALA A 147 8.38 11.51 -4.39
C ALA A 147 9.92 11.34 -4.46
N PRO A 148 10.76 12.19 -3.82
CA PRO A 148 12.21 11.95 -3.80
C PRO A 148 12.64 10.68 -3.06
N LEU A 149 11.84 10.20 -2.10
CA LEU A 149 12.15 9.08 -1.21
C LEU A 149 11.51 7.76 -1.66
N MET A 150 10.22 7.78 -2.02
CA MET A 150 9.49 6.57 -2.39
C MET A 150 10.05 5.97 -3.68
N LYS A 151 10.27 4.65 -3.72
CA LYS A 151 10.97 4.00 -4.84
C LYS A 151 10.06 3.68 -6.02
N LEU A 152 8.77 3.48 -5.77
CA LEU A 152 7.79 3.06 -6.76
C LEU A 152 7.25 4.25 -7.57
N VAL A 153 6.97 4.01 -8.86
CA VAL A 153 6.11 4.85 -9.70
C VAL A 153 5.20 3.91 -10.49
N GLU A 154 3.89 4.14 -10.46
CA GLU A 154 2.94 3.43 -11.33
C GLU A 154 2.88 4.14 -12.68
N VAL A 155 3.05 3.38 -13.77
CA VAL A 155 2.94 3.86 -15.15
C VAL A 155 1.63 3.32 -15.72
N ILE A 156 0.63 4.19 -15.85
CA ILE A 156 -0.75 3.78 -16.10
C ILE A 156 -1.12 3.98 -17.58
N ALA A 157 -1.46 2.90 -18.27
CA ALA A 157 -1.99 2.96 -19.63
C ALA A 157 -3.51 3.13 -19.61
N GLY A 158 -4.01 4.18 -20.27
CA GLY A 158 -5.41 4.28 -20.66
C GLY A 158 -5.70 3.40 -21.89
N SER A 159 -6.99 3.23 -22.21
CA SER A 159 -7.43 2.40 -23.35
C SER A 159 -6.88 2.87 -24.71
N GLN A 160 -6.56 4.15 -24.85
CA GLN A 160 -6.06 4.76 -26.08
C GLN A 160 -4.56 5.06 -26.05
N THR A 161 -3.86 4.83 -24.93
CA THR A 161 -2.42 5.08 -24.82
C THR A 161 -1.66 4.19 -25.81
N GLU A 162 -0.80 4.79 -26.64
CA GLU A 162 -0.07 4.06 -27.67
C GLU A 162 0.97 3.12 -27.08
N THR A 163 1.11 1.95 -27.72
CA THR A 163 2.20 1.00 -27.46
C THR A 163 3.55 1.70 -27.56
N GLY A 164 4.31 1.72 -26.45
CA GLY A 164 5.63 2.33 -26.36
C GLY A 164 5.67 3.65 -25.58
N VAL A 165 4.53 4.31 -25.33
CA VAL A 165 4.48 5.46 -24.40
C VAL A 165 4.82 5.01 -22.99
N THR A 166 4.19 3.92 -22.52
CA THR A 166 4.52 3.34 -21.21
C THR A 166 5.97 2.89 -21.15
N THR A 167 6.52 2.30 -22.22
CA THR A 167 7.93 1.90 -22.28
C THR A 167 8.88 3.10 -22.14
N LYS A 168 8.59 4.23 -22.81
CA LYS A 168 9.38 5.47 -22.65
C LYS A 168 9.30 6.01 -21.23
N LEU A 169 8.11 6.03 -20.64
CA LEU A 169 7.90 6.48 -19.27
C LEU A 169 8.58 5.56 -18.25
N SER A 170 8.45 4.24 -18.39
CA SER A 170 9.16 3.23 -17.59
C SER A 170 10.67 3.42 -17.69
N GLY A 171 11.21 3.65 -18.89
CA GLY A 171 12.63 3.95 -19.08
C GLY A 171 13.09 5.25 -18.38
N LEU A 172 12.26 6.29 -18.41
CA LEU A 172 12.51 7.52 -17.65
C LEU A 172 12.52 7.25 -16.14
N VAL A 173 11.53 6.53 -15.62
CA VAL A 173 11.42 6.19 -14.19
C VAL A 173 12.67 5.43 -13.72
N VAL A 174 13.15 4.46 -14.50
CA VAL A 174 14.42 3.77 -14.21
C VAL A 174 15.60 4.74 -14.20
N ALA A 175 15.69 5.65 -15.17
CA ALA A 175 16.74 6.67 -15.22
C ALA A 175 16.70 7.66 -14.04
N LEU A 176 15.54 7.85 -13.41
CA LEU A 176 15.36 8.63 -12.18
C LEU A 176 15.74 7.84 -10.90
N GLY A 177 16.22 6.59 -11.03
CA GLY A 177 16.56 5.72 -9.90
C GLY A 177 15.34 5.18 -9.17
N LYS A 178 14.21 5.07 -9.87
CA LYS A 178 12.93 4.55 -9.37
C LYS A 178 12.59 3.22 -10.04
N THR A 179 11.59 2.53 -9.51
CA THR A 179 11.08 1.27 -10.05
C THR A 179 9.70 1.52 -10.68
N PRO A 180 9.55 1.40 -12.01
CA PRO A 180 8.25 1.47 -12.64
C PRO A 180 7.49 0.16 -12.41
N VAL A 181 6.17 0.27 -12.24
CA VAL A 181 5.23 -0.84 -12.41
C VAL A 181 4.20 -0.42 -13.44
N GLU A 182 4.07 -1.18 -14.51
CA GLU A 182 3.07 -0.91 -15.54
C GLU A 182 1.70 -1.44 -15.08
N VAL A 183 0.70 -0.57 -15.18
CA VAL A 183 -0.64 -0.82 -14.65
C VAL A 183 -1.66 -0.37 -15.71
N ARG A 184 -2.76 -1.10 -15.88
CA ARG A 184 -3.92 -0.59 -16.64
C ARG A 184 -4.73 0.40 -15.81
N ASP A 185 -5.52 1.25 -16.47
CA ASP A 185 -6.44 2.13 -15.74
C ASP A 185 -7.48 1.33 -14.95
N SER A 186 -7.65 1.67 -13.68
CA SER A 186 -8.57 1.03 -12.72
C SER A 186 -8.77 1.97 -11.53
N PRO A 187 -9.95 2.00 -10.89
CA PRO A 187 -10.15 2.76 -9.66
C PRO A 187 -9.10 2.41 -8.60
N GLY A 188 -8.37 3.42 -8.12
CA GLY A 188 -7.28 3.24 -7.15
C GLY A 188 -6.01 2.56 -7.70
N PHE A 189 -5.89 2.43 -9.02
CA PHE A 189 -4.79 1.76 -9.71
C PHE A 189 -4.44 0.43 -9.05
N LEU A 190 -3.17 0.20 -8.74
CA LEU A 190 -2.72 -1.05 -8.16
C LEU A 190 -2.50 -0.94 -6.64
N VAL A 191 -1.68 0.01 -6.18
CA VAL A 191 -1.37 0.13 -4.74
C VAL A 191 -2.59 0.51 -3.92
N ASN A 192 -3.34 1.56 -4.29
CA ASN A 192 -4.46 2.02 -3.45
C ASN A 192 -5.57 0.96 -3.37
N ARG A 193 -5.84 0.29 -4.50
CA ARG A 193 -6.78 -0.83 -4.61
C ARG A 193 -6.34 -2.03 -3.76
N CYS A 194 -5.18 -2.60 -4.03
CA CYS A 194 -4.69 -3.80 -3.35
C CYS A 194 -4.34 -3.56 -1.88
N ALA A 195 -4.18 -2.31 -1.44
CA ALA A 195 -4.05 -1.96 -0.02
C ALA A 195 -5.38 -1.97 0.74
N ARG A 196 -6.54 -1.84 0.09
CA ARG A 196 -7.83 -1.71 0.79
C ARG A 196 -8.11 -2.86 1.76
N PRO A 197 -7.84 -4.13 1.41
CA PRO A 197 -8.03 -5.24 2.34
C PRO A 197 -7.23 -5.14 3.64
N PHE A 198 -6.03 -4.54 3.62
CA PHE A 198 -5.21 -4.35 4.83
C PHE A 198 -5.96 -3.56 5.92
N TYR A 199 -6.65 -2.48 5.51
CA TYR A 199 -7.46 -1.66 6.40
C TYR A 199 -8.82 -2.29 6.65
N GLY A 200 -9.50 -2.68 5.57
CA GLY A 200 -10.88 -3.14 5.63
C GLY A 200 -11.03 -4.39 6.49
N GLU A 201 -10.08 -5.32 6.43
CA GLU A 201 -10.15 -6.56 7.19
C GLU A 201 -9.80 -6.38 8.66
N ALA A 202 -8.85 -5.49 8.96
CA ALA A 202 -8.58 -5.10 10.35
C ALA A 202 -9.78 -4.41 11.00
N LEU A 203 -10.48 -3.54 10.26
CA LEU A 203 -11.71 -2.91 10.72
C LEU A 203 -12.81 -3.93 10.97
N GLN A 204 -12.98 -4.91 10.08
CA GLN A 204 -13.96 -5.99 10.27
C GLN A 204 -13.64 -6.81 11.52
N LEU A 205 -12.37 -7.19 11.74
CA LEU A 205 -11.92 -7.89 12.94
C LEU A 205 -12.24 -7.11 14.23
N LEU A 206 -12.07 -5.79 14.21
CA LEU A 206 -12.39 -4.92 15.33
C LEU A 206 -13.91 -4.80 15.56
N GLU A 207 -14.69 -4.62 14.49
CA GLU A 207 -16.16 -4.52 14.54
C GLU A 207 -16.81 -5.83 15.01
N ASP A 208 -16.25 -6.97 14.63
CA ASP A 208 -16.69 -8.31 15.07
C ASP A 208 -16.27 -8.63 16.52
N GLY A 209 -15.48 -7.75 17.16
CA GLY A 209 -14.98 -7.96 18.51
C GLY A 209 -13.96 -9.09 18.63
N VAL A 210 -13.24 -9.42 17.53
CA VAL A 210 -12.26 -10.51 17.53
C VAL A 210 -11.05 -10.17 18.41
N ALA A 211 -10.54 -8.95 18.28
CA ALA A 211 -9.45 -8.43 19.09
C ALA A 211 -9.47 -6.89 19.10
N ASP A 212 -8.79 -6.29 20.08
CA ASP A 212 -8.63 -4.83 20.12
C ASP A 212 -7.61 -4.32 19.07
N ALA A 213 -7.66 -3.01 18.80
CA ALA A 213 -6.81 -2.37 17.80
C ALA A 213 -5.31 -2.50 18.09
N ILE A 214 -4.90 -2.52 19.37
CA ILE A 214 -3.49 -2.65 19.77
C ILE A 214 -2.99 -4.05 19.42
N THR A 215 -3.78 -5.07 19.75
CA THR A 215 -3.48 -6.48 19.50
C THR A 215 -3.43 -6.77 18.00
N ILE A 216 -4.38 -6.26 17.23
CA ILE A 216 -4.39 -6.40 15.76
C ILE A 216 -3.15 -5.76 15.13
N ASP A 217 -2.82 -4.53 15.51
CA ASP A 217 -1.63 -3.84 15.00
C ASP A 217 -0.34 -4.59 15.37
N ALA A 218 -0.21 -5.07 16.60
CA ALA A 218 0.96 -5.80 17.06
C ALA A 218 1.13 -7.13 16.31
N CYS A 219 0.06 -7.92 16.19
CA CYS A 219 0.09 -9.19 15.46
C CYS A 219 0.45 -8.99 13.99
N LEU A 220 -0.13 -8.00 13.31
CA LEU A 220 0.18 -7.76 11.89
C LEU A 220 1.64 -7.32 11.70
N LYS A 221 2.17 -6.45 12.57
CA LYS A 221 3.58 -6.06 12.53
C LYS A 221 4.52 -7.25 12.72
N SER A 222 4.25 -8.12 13.69
CA SER A 222 5.09 -9.29 13.99
C SER A 222 4.94 -10.42 12.96
N SER A 223 3.71 -10.76 12.55
CA SER A 223 3.43 -11.89 11.65
C SER A 223 3.70 -11.60 10.17
N GLY A 224 3.27 -10.42 9.70
CA GLY A 224 3.42 -10.02 8.30
C GLY A 224 4.68 -9.22 8.02
N GLY A 225 5.37 -8.76 9.07
CA GLY A 225 6.49 -7.82 8.92
C GLY A 225 6.04 -6.47 8.36
N PHE A 226 4.77 -6.08 8.58
CA PHE A 226 4.29 -4.76 8.19
C PHE A 226 4.99 -3.69 9.05
N PRO A 227 5.42 -2.56 8.46
CA PRO A 227 6.16 -1.53 9.21
C PRO A 227 5.29 -0.80 10.25
N LEU A 228 4.00 -0.68 9.97
CA LEU A 228 2.98 -0.13 10.86
C LEU A 228 1.76 -1.03 10.81
N GLY A 229 1.05 -1.15 11.93
CA GLY A 229 -0.26 -1.79 11.94
C GLY A 229 -1.30 -0.95 11.19
N PRO A 230 -2.42 -1.55 10.74
CA PRO A 230 -3.47 -0.85 10.00
C PRO A 230 -4.04 0.34 10.76
N PHE A 231 -4.25 0.25 12.07
CA PHE A 231 -4.82 1.35 12.85
C PHE A 231 -3.80 2.47 13.07
N GLU A 232 -2.55 2.13 13.37
CA GLU A 232 -1.44 3.09 13.45
C GLU A 232 -1.26 3.85 12.13
N LEU A 233 -1.43 3.14 11.01
CA LEU A 233 -1.34 3.72 9.68
C LEU A 233 -2.55 4.60 9.35
N ILE A 234 -3.78 4.20 9.71
CA ILE A 234 -4.96 5.05 9.57
C ILE A 234 -4.80 6.32 10.39
N ASP A 235 -4.35 6.24 11.64
CA ASP A 235 -4.15 7.42 12.50
C ASP A 235 -3.01 8.33 12.01
N LEU A 236 -1.97 7.76 11.38
CA LEU A 236 -0.89 8.52 10.77
C LEU A 236 -1.36 9.30 9.53
N VAL A 237 -2.13 8.65 8.66
CA VAL A 237 -2.67 9.27 7.43
C VAL A 237 -3.82 10.22 7.74
N GLY A 238 -4.67 9.82 8.68
CA GLY A 238 -5.92 10.47 9.06
C GLY A 238 -7.15 9.65 8.62
N THR A 239 -8.08 9.44 9.55
CA THR A 239 -9.34 8.70 9.36
C THR A 239 -10.14 9.23 8.17
N ASP A 240 -10.25 10.55 8.04
CA ASP A 240 -10.96 11.23 6.95
C ASP A 240 -10.34 10.98 5.57
N ILE A 241 -9.01 10.98 5.49
CA ILE A 241 -8.28 10.73 4.25
C ILE A 241 -8.38 9.25 3.86
N ASN A 242 -8.20 8.34 4.82
CA ASN A 242 -8.36 6.90 4.57
C ASN A 242 -9.80 6.57 4.14
N LEU A 243 -10.81 7.13 4.82
CA LEU A 243 -12.21 6.96 4.46
C LEU A 243 -12.53 7.51 3.06
N ALA A 244 -12.03 8.69 2.71
CA ALA A 244 -12.23 9.27 1.39
C ALA A 244 -11.62 8.40 0.27
N ALA A 245 -10.40 7.89 0.48
CA ALA A 245 -9.76 6.97 -0.46
C ALA A 245 -10.54 5.65 -0.59
N THR A 246 -11.02 5.07 0.52
CA THR A 246 -11.85 3.86 0.50
C THR A 246 -13.17 4.09 -0.23
N LYS A 247 -13.86 5.21 0.03
CA LYS A 247 -15.10 5.58 -0.69
C LYS A 247 -14.88 5.74 -2.19
N SER A 248 -13.80 6.40 -2.59
CA SER A 248 -13.46 6.57 -4.01
C SER A 248 -13.25 5.23 -4.72
N VAL A 249 -12.49 4.30 -4.14
CA VAL A 249 -12.31 2.95 -4.71
C VAL A 249 -13.64 2.19 -4.72
N TRP A 250 -14.42 2.26 -3.64
CA TRP A 250 -15.71 1.58 -3.54
C TRP A 250 -16.70 2.05 -4.60
N GLU A 251 -16.85 3.35 -4.78
CA GLU A 251 -17.70 3.95 -5.81
C GLU A 251 -17.21 3.59 -7.22
N GLY A 252 -15.90 3.59 -7.45
CA GLY A 252 -15.30 3.21 -8.72
C GLY A 252 -15.53 1.74 -9.11
N PHE A 253 -15.70 0.86 -8.12
CA PHE A 253 -16.08 -0.55 -8.32
C PHE A 253 -17.58 -0.81 -8.11
N GLU A 254 -18.42 0.16 -8.48
CA GLU A 254 -19.89 0.03 -8.45
C GLU A 254 -20.41 -0.41 -7.07
N ARG A 255 -19.77 0.08 -6.01
CA ARG A 255 -20.07 -0.25 -4.62
C ARG A 255 -19.89 -1.75 -4.29
N SER A 256 -18.92 -2.41 -4.92
CA SER A 256 -18.55 -3.79 -4.60
C SER A 256 -18.35 -4.00 -3.09
N PRO A 257 -18.92 -5.07 -2.49
CA PRO A 257 -18.83 -5.33 -1.06
C PRO A 257 -17.39 -5.51 -0.56
N ARG A 258 -16.45 -5.88 -1.44
CA ARG A 258 -15.00 -6.01 -1.15
C ARG A 258 -14.34 -4.72 -0.66
N PHE A 259 -14.87 -3.58 -1.07
CA PHE A 259 -14.32 -2.26 -0.74
C PHE A 259 -15.24 -1.43 0.15
N LYS A 260 -16.29 -2.05 0.72
CA LYS A 260 -17.29 -1.34 1.51
C LYS A 260 -16.62 -0.55 2.65
N PRO A 261 -16.83 0.78 2.74
CA PRO A 261 -16.35 1.59 3.85
C PRO A 261 -16.91 1.09 5.18
N SER A 262 -16.08 1.11 6.22
CA SER A 262 -16.48 0.78 7.59
C SER A 262 -17.28 1.95 8.20
N PRO A 263 -18.46 1.70 8.79
CA PRO A 263 -19.21 2.70 9.55
C PRO A 263 -18.39 3.33 10.68
N LEU A 264 -17.50 2.57 11.32
CA LEU A 264 -16.63 3.06 12.39
C LEU A 264 -15.78 4.26 11.93
N LEU A 265 -15.26 4.23 10.70
CA LEU A 265 -14.50 5.36 10.17
C LEU A 265 -15.40 6.58 9.89
N GLU A 266 -16.67 6.37 9.54
CA GLU A 266 -17.64 7.45 9.35
C GLU A 266 -17.95 8.13 10.68
N ASP A 267 -18.20 7.34 11.72
CA ASP A 267 -18.46 7.83 13.08
C ASP A 267 -17.25 8.58 13.63
N MET A 268 -16.04 8.00 13.53
CA MET A 268 -14.81 8.66 13.97
C MET A 268 -14.55 9.97 13.24
N LYS A 269 -14.86 10.06 11.94
CA LYS A 269 -14.76 11.32 11.19
C LYS A 269 -15.77 12.34 11.71
N ALA A 270 -17.01 11.94 11.96
CA ALA A 270 -18.05 12.81 12.52
C ALA A 270 -17.69 13.33 13.92
N GLU A 271 -17.02 12.51 14.73
CA GLU A 271 -16.51 12.84 16.06
C GLU A 271 -15.23 13.71 16.05
N GLY A 272 -14.61 13.93 14.88
CA GLY A 272 -13.33 14.66 14.77
C GLY A 272 -12.11 13.87 15.26
N ARG A 273 -12.22 12.54 15.38
CA ARG A 273 -11.14 11.62 15.72
C ARG A 273 -10.33 11.25 14.47
N LEU A 274 -9.56 12.21 13.99
CA LEU A 274 -8.82 12.15 12.72
C LEU A 274 -7.37 11.64 12.87
N GLY A 275 -7.03 11.00 13.98
CA GLY A 275 -5.71 10.42 14.23
C GLY A 275 -4.70 11.43 14.80
N ARG A 276 -3.44 11.31 14.41
CA ARG A 276 -2.32 12.08 14.98
C ARG A 276 -2.49 13.59 14.85
N LYS A 277 -3.09 14.05 13.74
CA LYS A 277 -3.30 15.49 13.48
C LYS A 277 -4.30 16.15 14.43
N THR A 278 -5.18 15.37 15.08
CA THR A 278 -6.15 15.83 16.08
C THR A 278 -5.83 15.31 17.49
N GLY A 279 -4.72 14.59 17.67
CA GLY A 279 -4.34 13.98 18.95
C GLY A 279 -5.18 12.74 19.34
N SER A 280 -6.15 12.34 18.53
CA SER A 280 -7.07 11.23 18.83
C SER A 280 -7.61 10.58 17.55
N GLY A 281 -7.55 9.26 17.50
CA GLY A 281 -8.07 8.40 16.43
C GLY A 281 -8.45 7.03 17.01
N PHE A 282 -7.88 5.95 16.47
CA PHE A 282 -7.90 4.63 17.12
C PHE A 282 -7.09 4.63 18.42
N PHE A 283 -6.05 5.46 18.47
CA PHE A 283 -5.23 5.69 19.66
C PHE A 283 -5.31 7.14 20.13
N THR A 284 -4.89 7.38 21.38
CA THR A 284 -4.68 8.73 21.92
C THR A 284 -3.21 9.11 21.77
N TYR A 285 -2.93 10.36 21.37
CA TYR A 285 -1.59 10.87 21.11
C TYR A 285 -1.23 12.04 22.04
N PRO A 286 0.04 12.13 22.52
CA PRO A 286 1.18 11.29 22.17
C PRO A 286 1.08 9.89 22.79
N ARG A 287 1.35 8.87 21.97
CA ARG A 287 1.30 7.48 22.39
C ARG A 287 2.64 7.11 23.03
N GLN A 288 2.59 6.52 24.22
CA GLN A 288 3.75 5.90 24.84
C GLN A 288 3.76 4.42 24.46
N ASP A 289 4.58 4.07 23.47
CA ASP A 289 4.79 2.67 23.12
C ASP A 289 5.84 2.07 24.06
N ASN A 290 5.42 1.18 24.96
CA ASN A 290 6.34 0.35 25.72
C ASN A 290 6.85 -0.77 24.82
N VAL A 291 7.91 -0.50 24.06
CA VAL A 291 8.60 -1.55 23.29
C VAL A 291 9.49 -2.33 24.25
N HIS A 292 9.00 -3.48 24.72
CA HIS A 292 9.85 -4.45 25.38
C HIS A 292 10.64 -5.23 24.33
N SER A 293 11.93 -4.93 24.16
CA SER A 293 12.82 -5.76 23.36
C SER A 293 13.17 -7.02 24.14
N VAL A 294 12.73 -8.18 23.65
CA VAL A 294 13.18 -9.48 24.14
C VAL A 294 13.89 -10.18 22.99
N ASP A 295 15.09 -10.71 23.25
CA ASP A 295 15.76 -11.57 22.28
C ASP A 295 14.99 -12.88 22.17
N SER A 296 14.44 -13.16 20.99
CA SER A 296 13.76 -14.43 20.75
C SER A 296 14.76 -15.57 20.61
N HIS A 297 14.44 -16.70 21.25
CA HIS A 297 15.22 -17.94 21.15
C HIS A 297 14.74 -18.88 20.04
N ILE A 298 13.66 -18.53 19.35
CA ILE A 298 13.14 -19.28 18.20
C ILE A 298 12.85 -18.33 17.05
N SER A 299 12.87 -18.85 15.82
CA SER A 299 12.85 -18.04 14.61
C SER A 299 11.58 -18.14 13.78
N THR A 300 10.73 -19.15 14.00
CA THR A 300 9.51 -19.41 13.23
C THR A 300 8.35 -19.93 14.07
N VAL A 301 7.12 -19.74 13.59
CA VAL A 301 5.90 -20.21 14.25
C VAL A 301 5.79 -21.74 14.29
N GLU A 302 6.35 -22.47 13.32
CA GLU A 302 6.41 -23.93 13.34
C GLU A 302 7.31 -24.43 14.47
N ALA A 303 8.42 -23.73 14.74
CA ALA A 303 9.29 -24.05 15.87
C ALA A 303 8.57 -23.79 17.20
N LEU A 304 7.83 -22.67 17.31
CA LEU A 304 7.00 -22.37 18.47
C LEU A 304 5.97 -23.47 18.72
N LYS A 305 5.18 -23.82 17.70
CA LYS A 305 4.18 -24.90 17.76
C LYS A 305 4.79 -26.18 18.34
N ARG A 306 5.88 -26.68 17.73
CA ARG A 306 6.54 -27.91 18.19
C ARG A 306 7.00 -27.84 19.66
N GLN A 307 7.54 -26.70 20.06
CA GLN A 307 8.00 -26.49 21.44
C GLN A 307 6.83 -26.45 22.43
N LEU A 308 5.73 -25.76 22.09
CA LEU A 308 4.54 -25.70 22.94
C LEU A 308 3.91 -27.08 23.10
N GLU A 309 3.74 -27.84 22.01
CA GLU A 309 3.21 -29.22 22.07
C GLU A 309 4.07 -30.10 22.98
N THR A 310 5.39 -30.05 22.80
CA THR A 310 6.33 -30.88 23.59
C THR A 310 6.32 -30.51 25.07
N ARG A 311 6.22 -29.21 25.40
CA ARG A 311 6.34 -28.70 26.77
C ARG A 311 5.04 -28.75 27.56
N THR A 312 3.90 -28.69 26.88
CA THR A 312 2.58 -28.58 27.53
C THR A 312 1.69 -29.79 27.32
N GLY A 313 1.95 -30.60 26.29
CA GLY A 313 1.10 -31.73 25.91
C GLY A 313 -0.21 -31.32 25.22
N VAL A 314 -0.44 -30.01 25.01
CA VAL A 314 -1.62 -29.48 24.31
C VAL A 314 -1.47 -29.68 22.80
N ALA A 315 -2.55 -30.02 22.12
CA ALA A 315 -2.59 -30.04 20.66
C ALA A 315 -2.55 -28.59 20.12
N VAL A 316 -1.48 -28.25 19.40
CA VAL A 316 -1.29 -26.90 18.84
C VAL A 316 -1.31 -26.98 17.33
N HIS A 317 -2.18 -26.21 16.69
CA HIS A 317 -2.32 -26.15 15.24
C HIS A 317 -1.92 -24.77 14.74
N LEU A 318 -1.39 -24.68 13.52
CA LEU A 318 -1.31 -23.39 12.82
C LEU A 318 -2.63 -23.19 12.08
N SER A 319 -3.18 -21.97 12.10
CA SER A 319 -4.45 -21.66 11.45
C SER A 319 -4.43 -22.07 9.99
N ASP A 320 -5.40 -22.85 9.54
CA ASP A 320 -5.57 -23.22 8.14
C ASP A 320 -6.90 -22.70 7.59
N GLY A 321 -7.41 -21.64 8.20
CA GLY A 321 -8.72 -21.06 7.96
C GLY A 321 -9.82 -21.63 8.85
N ARG A 322 -9.68 -22.86 9.38
CA ARG A 322 -10.62 -23.40 10.38
C ARG A 322 -10.46 -22.70 11.73
N THR A 323 -11.58 -22.61 12.43
CA THR A 323 -11.67 -22.18 13.83
C THR A 323 -11.06 -23.23 14.76
N ALA A 324 -10.67 -22.81 15.97
CA ALA A 324 -10.24 -23.72 17.03
C ALA A 324 -11.36 -24.70 17.41
N HIS A 325 -12.61 -24.24 17.41
CA HIS A 325 -13.78 -25.08 17.60
C HIS A 325 -13.89 -26.19 16.56
N GLU A 326 -13.83 -25.87 15.25
CA GLU A 326 -13.88 -26.87 14.18
C GLU A 326 -12.75 -27.91 14.31
N LEU A 327 -11.53 -27.45 14.60
CA LEU A 327 -10.36 -28.32 14.72
C LEU A 327 -10.43 -29.21 15.97
N GLY A 328 -10.83 -28.65 17.12
CA GLY A 328 -10.96 -29.39 18.36
C GLY A 328 -12.10 -30.41 18.31
N ALA A 329 -13.25 -30.01 17.76
CA ALA A 329 -14.40 -30.90 17.59
C ALA A 329 -14.10 -32.07 16.63
N ALA A 330 -13.42 -31.81 15.51
CA ALA A 330 -13.06 -32.85 14.54
C ALA A 330 -12.06 -33.89 15.10
N ASN A 331 -11.21 -33.48 16.05
CA ASN A 331 -10.21 -34.35 16.66
C ASN A 331 -10.61 -34.86 18.05
N HIS A 332 -11.77 -34.43 18.58
CA HIS A 332 -12.25 -34.75 19.92
C HIS A 332 -11.23 -34.46 21.04
N GLN A 333 -10.52 -33.32 20.94
CA GLN A 333 -9.50 -32.95 21.93
C GLN A 333 -9.40 -31.43 22.14
N PRO A 334 -9.05 -30.97 23.36
CA PRO A 334 -8.71 -29.58 23.61
C PRO A 334 -7.59 -29.10 22.70
N THR A 335 -7.78 -27.95 22.07
CA THR A 335 -6.94 -27.50 20.96
C THR A 335 -6.62 -26.01 21.06
N MET A 336 -5.37 -25.66 20.75
CA MET A 336 -4.93 -24.30 20.51
C MET A 336 -4.68 -24.09 19.02
N VAL A 337 -5.13 -22.97 18.47
CA VAL A 337 -4.80 -22.56 17.09
C VAL A 337 -3.99 -21.27 17.15
N LEU A 338 -2.74 -21.36 16.69
CA LEU A 338 -1.84 -20.22 16.50
C LEU A 338 -2.06 -19.58 15.13
N ASP A 339 -1.98 -18.26 15.09
CA ASP A 339 -1.95 -17.52 13.82
C ASP A 339 -0.68 -17.82 13.02
N ARG A 340 -0.70 -17.52 11.73
CA ARG A 340 0.42 -17.71 10.82
C ARG A 340 1.40 -16.55 10.92
N GLN A 341 2.57 -16.78 10.33
CA GLN A 341 3.63 -15.78 10.23
C GLN A 341 4.50 -16.09 9.01
N ILE A 342 5.07 -15.06 8.38
CA ILE A 342 5.91 -15.20 7.19
C ILE A 342 7.35 -14.79 7.49
N GLY A 343 8.29 -15.63 7.05
CA GLY A 343 9.73 -15.42 7.21
C GLY A 343 10.22 -15.62 8.64
N ASN A 344 11.42 -15.09 8.95
CA ASN A 344 11.99 -15.16 10.30
C ASN A 344 11.55 -13.98 11.16
N TRP A 345 11.40 -14.23 12.46
CA TRP A 345 11.14 -13.23 13.49
C TRP A 345 12.23 -12.16 13.55
N ARG A 346 11.81 -10.92 13.79
CA ARG A 346 12.70 -9.78 14.03
C ARG A 346 12.12 -8.94 15.16
N GLY A 347 12.81 -8.90 16.31
CA GLY A 347 12.38 -8.13 17.49
C GLY A 347 11.34 -8.87 18.34
N PRO A 348 10.62 -8.14 19.23
CA PRO A 348 9.56 -8.74 20.04
C PRO A 348 8.44 -9.28 19.14
N VAL A 349 7.95 -10.47 19.49
CA VAL A 349 7.00 -11.22 18.67
C VAL A 349 5.68 -11.30 19.41
N THR A 350 4.66 -10.68 18.84
CA THR A 350 3.28 -10.80 19.28
C THR A 350 2.53 -11.71 18.32
N LEU A 351 1.86 -12.74 18.84
CA LEU A 351 1.07 -13.68 18.05
C LEU A 351 -0.30 -13.88 18.65
N ALA A 352 -1.31 -13.94 17.79
CA ALA A 352 -2.67 -14.27 18.18
C ALA A 352 -2.85 -15.79 18.26
N PHE A 353 -3.74 -16.21 19.16
CA PHE A 353 -4.24 -17.57 19.20
C PHE A 353 -5.71 -17.61 19.62
N ALA A 354 -6.41 -18.65 19.19
CA ALA A 354 -7.70 -19.04 19.71
C ALA A 354 -7.62 -20.46 20.31
N GLN A 355 -8.61 -20.83 21.11
CA GLN A 355 -8.65 -22.13 21.76
C GLN A 355 -10.04 -22.75 21.78
N HIS A 356 -10.05 -24.07 21.94
CA HIS A 356 -11.25 -24.85 22.18
C HIS A 356 -11.03 -25.79 23.36
N GLU A 357 -11.86 -25.62 24.39
CA GLU A 357 -11.91 -26.46 25.60
C GLU A 357 -10.58 -26.60 26.36
N LEU A 358 -9.67 -25.64 26.22
CA LEU A 358 -8.46 -25.59 27.06
C LEU A 358 -8.81 -25.19 28.49
N ARG A 359 -8.11 -25.78 29.45
CA ARG A 359 -8.22 -25.39 30.86
C ARG A 359 -7.38 -24.13 31.10
N ASP A 360 -7.81 -23.27 32.01
CA ASP A 360 -7.07 -22.04 32.38
C ASP A 360 -5.60 -22.33 32.75
N ALA A 361 -5.34 -23.46 33.43
CA ALA A 361 -3.99 -23.87 33.80
C ALA A 361 -3.11 -24.20 32.57
N ASP A 362 -3.70 -24.75 31.50
CA ASP A 362 -2.99 -25.04 30.25
C ASP A 362 -2.69 -23.74 29.51
N ILE A 363 -3.64 -22.80 29.46
CA ILE A 363 -3.45 -21.48 28.85
C ILE A 363 -2.33 -20.71 29.56
N GLN A 364 -2.34 -20.68 30.89
CA GLN A 364 -1.28 -20.04 31.68
C GLN A 364 0.08 -20.70 31.45
N SER A 365 0.13 -22.03 31.38
CA SER A 365 1.35 -22.79 31.07
C SER A 365 1.88 -22.44 29.67
N ILE A 366 1.02 -22.44 28.66
CA ILE A 366 1.35 -22.07 27.28
C ILE A 366 1.91 -20.64 27.22
N ALA A 367 1.23 -19.68 27.83
CA ALA A 367 1.65 -18.28 27.84
C ALA A 367 3.04 -18.12 28.49
N LEU A 368 3.30 -18.81 29.61
CA LEU A 368 4.59 -18.80 30.27
C LEU A 368 5.70 -19.41 29.40
N GLN A 369 5.42 -20.54 28.74
CA GLN A 369 6.39 -21.20 27.86
C GLN A 369 6.69 -20.36 26.61
N ALA A 370 5.65 -19.77 26.00
CA ALA A 370 5.82 -18.87 24.87
C ALA A 370 6.64 -17.63 25.25
N LYS A 371 6.37 -17.03 26.41
CA LYS A 371 7.14 -15.89 26.93
C LYS A 371 8.60 -16.25 27.16
N ALA A 372 8.89 -17.44 27.70
CA ALA A 372 10.26 -17.94 27.86
C ALA A 372 10.98 -18.18 26.52
N LEU A 373 10.24 -18.30 25.42
CA LEU A 373 10.77 -18.39 24.06
C LEU A 373 10.87 -17.02 23.35
N GLY A 374 10.46 -15.93 24.03
CA GLY A 374 10.45 -14.57 23.48
C GLY A 374 9.19 -14.21 22.70
N VAL A 375 8.08 -14.91 22.93
CA VAL A 375 6.79 -14.69 22.26
C VAL A 375 5.74 -14.24 23.26
N GLU A 376 5.07 -13.15 22.94
CA GLU A 376 3.86 -12.72 23.61
C GLU A 376 2.64 -13.27 22.87
N LEU A 377 1.85 -14.09 23.56
CA LEU A 377 0.62 -14.66 23.01
C LEU A 377 -0.59 -13.86 23.48
N HIS A 378 -1.46 -13.51 22.54
CA HIS A 378 -2.74 -12.85 22.80
C HIS A 378 -3.86 -13.81 22.45
N GLU A 379 -4.67 -14.18 23.44
CA GLU A 379 -5.91 -14.90 23.20
C GLU A 379 -6.91 -13.95 22.54
N ILE A 380 -7.53 -14.40 21.46
CA ILE A 380 -8.52 -13.65 20.70
C ILE A 380 -9.81 -14.48 20.56
N ALA A 381 -10.90 -13.86 20.11
CA ALA A 381 -12.10 -14.62 19.78
C ALA A 381 -11.81 -15.64 18.67
N ASP A 382 -12.42 -16.82 18.78
CA ASP A 382 -12.24 -17.88 17.79
C ASP A 382 -12.88 -17.47 16.45
N ALA A 383 -12.03 -17.21 15.45
CA ALA A 383 -12.43 -16.66 14.16
C ALA A 383 -11.63 -17.33 13.03
N PRO A 384 -12.26 -17.54 11.84
CA PRO A 384 -11.56 -18.10 10.69
C PRO A 384 -10.33 -17.29 10.30
N GLY A 385 -9.18 -17.94 10.20
CA GLY A 385 -7.92 -17.28 9.83
C GLY A 385 -7.35 -16.31 10.86
N LEU A 386 -7.93 -16.23 12.07
CA LEU A 386 -7.46 -15.35 13.15
C LEU A 386 -7.24 -13.90 12.67
N ILE A 387 -6.05 -13.32 12.86
CA ILE A 387 -5.76 -11.93 12.45
C ILE A 387 -4.96 -11.91 11.14
N PHE A 388 -3.73 -12.40 11.18
CA PHE A 388 -2.79 -12.26 10.09
C PHE A 388 -3.19 -13.11 8.88
N LEU A 389 -3.54 -14.39 9.07
CA LEU A 389 -3.96 -15.22 7.93
C LEU A 389 -5.23 -14.65 7.27
N ARG A 390 -6.19 -14.13 8.04
CA ARG A 390 -7.41 -13.49 7.52
C ARG A 390 -7.11 -12.23 6.69
N VAL A 391 -6.27 -11.33 7.20
CA VAL A 391 -5.83 -10.13 6.45
C VAL A 391 -5.03 -10.51 5.21
N ALA A 392 -4.10 -11.46 5.33
CA ALA A 392 -3.30 -11.93 4.21
C ALA A 392 -4.16 -12.60 3.13
N ALA A 393 -5.14 -13.43 3.50
CA ALA A 393 -6.06 -14.06 2.58
C ALA A 393 -6.84 -13.03 1.75
N MET A 394 -7.29 -11.94 2.37
CA MET A 394 -7.99 -10.86 1.68
C MET A 394 -7.07 -10.02 0.78
N LEU A 395 -5.82 -9.76 1.19
CA LEU A 395 -4.81 -9.12 0.34
C LEU A 395 -4.48 -9.96 -0.90
N ILE A 396 -4.30 -11.27 -0.71
CA ILE A 396 -4.06 -12.24 -1.77
C ILE A 396 -5.25 -12.30 -2.72
N ASN A 397 -6.48 -12.34 -2.18
CA ASN A 397 -7.68 -12.41 -2.98
C ASN A 397 -7.84 -11.18 -3.88
N GLU A 398 -7.60 -9.97 -3.36
CA GLU A 398 -7.64 -8.76 -4.17
C GLU A 398 -6.53 -8.70 -5.21
N ALA A 399 -5.32 -9.15 -4.87
CA ALA A 399 -4.23 -9.28 -5.82
C ALA A 399 -4.57 -10.27 -6.95
N ALA A 400 -5.23 -11.38 -6.66
CA ALA A 400 -5.72 -12.33 -7.66
C ALA A 400 -6.78 -11.69 -8.57
N PHE A 401 -7.69 -10.86 -8.06
CA PHE A 401 -8.63 -10.10 -8.89
C PHE A 401 -7.94 -9.06 -9.78
N ALA A 402 -6.92 -8.36 -9.26
CA ALA A 402 -6.12 -7.43 -10.05
C ALA A 402 -5.40 -8.17 -11.20
N PHE A 403 -4.81 -9.33 -10.91
CA PHE A 403 -4.19 -10.19 -11.91
C PHE A 403 -5.19 -10.69 -12.96
N ASP A 404 -6.35 -11.21 -12.54
CA ASP A 404 -7.38 -11.74 -13.44
C ASP A 404 -7.88 -10.71 -14.45
N GLN A 405 -8.01 -9.46 -14.00
CA GLN A 405 -8.42 -8.34 -14.84
C GLN A 405 -7.29 -7.82 -15.76
N GLY A 406 -6.11 -8.43 -15.68
CA GLY A 406 -4.93 -8.01 -16.42
C GLY A 406 -4.43 -6.63 -16.02
N LEU A 407 -4.63 -6.25 -14.75
CA LEU A 407 -4.22 -4.94 -14.23
C LEU A 407 -2.70 -4.81 -14.21
N ALA A 408 -2.02 -5.85 -13.73
CA ALA A 408 -0.57 -5.99 -13.67
C ALA A 408 -0.18 -7.48 -13.56
N THR A 409 1.08 -7.81 -13.82
CA THR A 409 1.63 -9.15 -13.58
C THR A 409 1.79 -9.43 -12.08
N THR A 410 1.83 -10.69 -11.65
CA THR A 410 2.08 -11.07 -10.25
C THR A 410 3.32 -10.38 -9.65
N THR A 411 4.43 -10.36 -10.41
CA THR A 411 5.67 -9.67 -9.99
C THR A 411 5.48 -8.16 -9.88
N GLY A 412 4.69 -7.55 -10.77
CA GLY A 412 4.33 -6.14 -10.70
C GLY A 412 3.52 -5.82 -9.44
N ILE A 413 2.54 -6.66 -9.10
CA ILE A 413 1.70 -6.55 -7.90
C ILE A 413 2.56 -6.63 -6.63
N ASP A 414 3.42 -7.64 -6.54
CA ASP A 414 4.31 -7.81 -5.39
C ASP A 414 5.27 -6.62 -5.25
N THR A 415 5.88 -6.19 -6.36
CA THR A 415 6.77 -5.02 -6.38
C THR A 415 6.04 -3.76 -5.93
N ALA A 416 4.80 -3.55 -6.39
CA ALA A 416 4.00 -2.39 -6.05
C ALA A 416 3.69 -2.33 -4.55
N LEU A 417 3.25 -3.42 -3.93
CA LEU A 417 2.96 -3.39 -2.48
C LEU A 417 4.24 -3.31 -1.64
N LYS A 418 5.32 -3.98 -2.05
CA LYS A 418 6.59 -3.93 -1.32
C LYS A 418 7.24 -2.54 -1.36
N LEU A 419 7.17 -1.83 -2.48
CA LEU A 419 7.82 -0.52 -2.62
C LEU A 419 6.89 0.67 -2.34
N GLY A 420 5.58 0.51 -2.57
CA GLY A 420 4.57 1.54 -2.34
C GLY A 420 4.11 1.61 -0.88
N LEU A 421 4.01 0.46 -0.21
CA LEU A 421 3.54 0.36 1.19
C LEU A 421 4.60 -0.14 2.15
N ASN A 422 5.81 -0.43 1.66
CA ASN A 422 6.89 -1.04 2.44
C ASN A 422 6.50 -2.41 3.05
N PHE A 423 5.62 -3.15 2.37
CA PHE A 423 5.33 -4.53 2.77
C PHE A 423 6.60 -5.37 2.64
N ARG A 424 6.84 -6.25 3.62
CA ARG A 424 7.99 -7.15 3.58
C ARG A 424 7.87 -8.19 2.47
N HIS A 425 6.65 -8.68 2.28
CA HIS A 425 6.28 -9.71 1.30
C HIS A 425 5.17 -9.18 0.41
N GLY A 426 5.20 -9.52 -0.88
CA GLY A 426 4.10 -9.25 -1.79
C GLY A 426 3.00 -10.31 -1.68
N PRO A 427 1.75 -10.06 -2.14
CA PRO A 427 0.65 -11.03 -2.00
C PRO A 427 0.95 -12.39 -2.64
N HIS A 428 1.63 -12.45 -3.78
CA HIS A 428 2.01 -13.73 -4.37
C HIS A 428 3.04 -14.46 -3.49
N GLU A 429 4.08 -13.76 -3.00
CA GLU A 429 5.02 -14.31 -1.99
C GLU A 429 4.30 -14.80 -0.71
N MET A 430 3.23 -14.10 -0.29
CA MET A 430 2.42 -14.51 0.86
C MET A 430 1.67 -15.81 0.58
N LEU A 431 1.03 -15.91 -0.59
CA LEU A 431 0.30 -17.12 -1.00
C LEU A 431 1.23 -18.33 -1.13
N ASP A 432 2.43 -18.14 -1.69
CA ASP A 432 3.46 -19.18 -1.78
C ASP A 432 3.82 -19.75 -0.40
N THR A 433 3.86 -18.90 0.62
CA THR A 433 4.23 -19.31 1.99
C THR A 433 3.06 -19.92 2.75
N LEU A 434 1.87 -19.31 2.65
CA LEU A 434 0.69 -19.71 3.42
C LEU A 434 -0.02 -20.93 2.84
N GLY A 435 0.08 -21.10 1.51
CA GLY A 435 -0.57 -22.15 0.76
C GLY A 435 -2.03 -21.84 0.42
N LEU A 436 -2.42 -22.22 -0.80
CA LEU A 436 -3.78 -22.05 -1.30
C LEU A 436 -4.87 -22.62 -0.38
N PRO A 437 -4.72 -23.82 0.24
CA PRO A 437 -5.77 -24.35 1.10
C PRO A 437 -6.10 -23.45 2.30
N ALA A 438 -5.09 -22.88 2.96
CA ALA A 438 -5.30 -22.01 4.11
C ALA A 438 -6.02 -20.71 3.72
N VAL A 439 -5.65 -20.14 2.57
CA VAL A 439 -6.29 -18.93 2.02
C VAL A 439 -7.74 -19.22 1.64
N SER A 440 -7.99 -20.25 0.84
CA SER A 440 -9.34 -20.61 0.39
C SER A 440 -10.27 -20.96 1.55
N ASN A 441 -9.80 -21.75 2.52
CA ASN A 441 -10.56 -22.10 3.71
C ASN A 441 -10.95 -20.89 4.53
N THR A 442 -10.06 -19.90 4.63
CA THR A 442 -10.29 -18.66 5.37
C THR A 442 -11.36 -17.82 4.67
N LEU A 443 -11.24 -17.63 3.35
CA LEU A 443 -12.20 -16.89 2.54
C LEU A 443 -13.59 -17.52 2.60
N GLU A 444 -13.68 -18.84 2.41
CA GLU A 444 -14.94 -19.59 2.45
C GLU A 444 -15.67 -19.41 3.79
N ARG A 445 -14.98 -19.61 4.91
CA ARG A 445 -15.57 -19.49 6.25
C ARG A 445 -15.95 -18.05 6.61
N CYS A 446 -15.11 -17.08 6.24
CA CYS A 446 -15.47 -15.68 6.42
C CYS A 446 -16.71 -15.33 5.58
N GLY A 447 -16.84 -15.89 4.37
CA GLY A 447 -18.03 -15.74 3.52
C GLY A 447 -19.29 -16.39 4.10
N GLN A 448 -19.15 -17.51 4.80
CA GLN A 448 -20.26 -18.14 5.53
C GLN A 448 -20.74 -17.28 6.71
N ILE A 449 -19.81 -16.63 7.44
CA ILE A 449 -20.14 -15.72 8.55
C ILE A 449 -20.71 -14.39 8.02
N HIS A 450 -20.15 -13.88 6.91
CA HIS A 450 -20.54 -12.62 6.30
C HIS A 450 -20.97 -12.83 4.83
N PRO A 451 -22.21 -13.31 4.58
CA PRO A 451 -22.70 -13.69 3.24
C PRO A 451 -23.07 -12.45 2.40
N SER A 452 -22.09 -11.58 2.17
CA SER A 452 -22.21 -10.29 1.47
C SER A 452 -21.54 -10.29 0.10
N GLY A 453 -20.82 -11.36 -0.25
CA GLY A 453 -19.92 -11.42 -1.41
C GLY A 453 -18.55 -10.77 -1.19
N ARG A 454 -18.29 -10.19 0.00
CA ARG A 454 -16.99 -9.58 0.35
C ARG A 454 -15.84 -10.60 0.32
N TYR A 455 -16.10 -11.83 0.74
CA TYR A 455 -15.10 -12.89 0.88
C TYR A 455 -15.10 -13.89 -0.27
N ASP A 456 -15.87 -13.63 -1.35
CA ASP A 456 -15.92 -14.53 -2.49
C ASP A 456 -14.51 -14.75 -3.05
N PRO A 457 -14.04 -16.01 -3.14
CA PRO A 457 -12.73 -16.29 -3.71
C PRO A 457 -12.66 -15.85 -5.17
N CYS A 458 -11.55 -15.23 -5.54
CA CYS A 458 -11.28 -14.89 -6.93
C CYS A 458 -11.27 -16.18 -7.78
N PRO A 459 -11.99 -16.24 -8.91
CA PRO A 459 -11.96 -17.40 -9.80
C PRO A 459 -10.55 -17.72 -10.32
N ALA A 460 -9.68 -16.72 -10.40
CA ALA A 460 -8.30 -16.87 -10.84
C ALA A 460 -7.32 -17.22 -9.72
N LEU A 461 -7.77 -17.43 -8.48
CA LEU A 461 -6.87 -17.65 -7.34
C LEU A 461 -5.92 -18.84 -7.56
N THR A 462 -6.36 -19.91 -8.22
CA THR A 462 -5.49 -21.03 -8.60
C THR A 462 -4.48 -20.64 -9.69
N ARG A 463 -4.90 -19.91 -10.74
CA ARG A 463 -3.99 -19.43 -11.80
C ARG A 463 -2.96 -18.43 -11.27
N PHE A 464 -3.35 -17.62 -10.28
CA PHE A 464 -2.48 -16.68 -9.60
C PHE A 464 -1.30 -17.40 -8.91
N VAL A 465 -1.47 -18.66 -8.47
CA VAL A 465 -0.38 -19.51 -7.95
C VAL A 465 0.55 -19.99 -9.07
N GLU A 466 0.00 -20.31 -10.24
CA GLU A 466 0.70 -21.07 -11.29
C GLU A 466 1.64 -20.23 -12.17
N GLU A 467 1.50 -18.90 -12.23
CA GLU A 467 2.28 -18.01 -13.12
C GLU A 467 3.82 -18.16 -12.93
N LYS A 468 4.26 -18.64 -11.77
CA LYS A 468 5.67 -18.97 -11.47
C LYS A 468 6.25 -20.10 -12.33
N THR A 469 5.41 -20.96 -12.90
CA THR A 469 5.86 -22.19 -13.59
C THR A 469 6.30 -21.92 -15.03
N ILE A 470 6.01 -20.72 -15.58
CA ILE A 470 6.26 -20.40 -16.99
C ILE A 470 7.51 -19.51 -17.17
N GLN A 471 8.09 -18.96 -16.10
CA GLN A 471 9.23 -18.03 -16.16
C GLN A 471 10.57 -18.55 -15.60
N ASN A 472 10.68 -19.86 -15.30
CA ASN A 472 11.95 -20.49 -14.90
C ASN A 472 12.58 -21.30 -16.03
#